data_AF-A0A482VRI5-F1
#
_entry.id   AF-A0A482VRI5-F1
#
_cell.length_a   1.000
_cell.length_b   1.000
_cell.length_c   1.000
_cell.angle_alpha   90.00
_cell.angle_beta   90.00
_cell.angle_gamma   90.00
#
_symmetry.space_group_name_H-M   'P 1'
#
loop_
_entity.id
_entity.type
_entity.pdbx_description
1 polymer ?
#
loop_
_entity_poly.entity_id
_entity_poly.type
_entity_poly.pdbx_seq_one_letter_code
_entity_poly.pdbx_strand_id
1 'polypeptide(L)'
;EQSSDQLLSLSTPEQTSTWLVRNRFDRYLETFANFSGADMLRMSRDDLIQICGQADGIRLYNAVHLKTIAPKLKIYVCRENTSIFNAVFLLTHSNIELLEKLSALMGVSRDQVHDIYMEGPHSIHVQLNNDVIRHIKEETMFSVEILQENGSYIFLLKRTVK
;
A
#
# COMPACT_ATOMS: atom_id res chain seq x y z
N GLU A 1 6.20 -4.27 -11.42
CA GLU A 1 5.83 -5.51 -10.70
C GLU A 1 6.23 -5.35 -9.24
N GLN A 2 5.26 -5.18 -8.34
CA GLN A 2 5.53 -5.14 -6.90
C GLN A 2 5.78 -6.57 -6.43
N SER A 3 7.04 -7.01 -6.47
CA SER A 3 7.45 -8.25 -5.82
C SER A 3 7.31 -8.05 -4.32
N SER A 4 6.41 -8.79 -3.69
CA SER A 4 6.19 -8.74 -2.25
C SER A 4 7.51 -9.04 -1.52
N ASP A 5 8.02 -8.09 -0.74
CA ASP A 5 9.21 -8.25 0.12
C ASP A 5 9.04 -9.28 1.26
N GLN A 6 7.95 -10.04 1.26
CA GLN A 6 7.59 -10.96 2.33
C GLN A 6 8.02 -12.39 2.00
N LEU A 7 8.60 -13.05 3.00
CA LEU A 7 8.84 -14.48 2.98
C LEU A 7 7.51 -15.22 3.16
N LEU A 8 7.19 -16.17 2.27
CA LEU A 8 5.94 -16.92 2.30
C LEU A 8 6.16 -18.29 2.94
N SER A 9 5.12 -18.87 3.53
CA SER A 9 5.21 -20.23 4.10
C SER A 9 5.59 -21.30 3.07
N LEU A 10 5.30 -21.08 1.79
CA LEU A 10 5.62 -22.02 0.70
C LEU A 10 7.02 -21.77 0.11
N SER A 11 7.78 -20.80 0.62
CA SER A 11 9.11 -20.49 0.08
C SER A 11 10.09 -21.66 0.28
N THR A 12 10.82 -22.03 -0.77
CA THR A 12 11.87 -23.07 -0.72
C THR A 12 13.14 -22.54 -0.01
N PRO A 13 14.05 -23.40 0.44
CA PRO A 13 15.31 -22.96 1.06
C PRO A 13 16.15 -22.00 0.21
N GLU A 14 16.15 -22.17 -1.12
CA GLU A 14 16.84 -21.28 -2.05
C GLU A 14 16.18 -19.90 -2.10
N GLN A 15 14.84 -19.87 -2.07
CA GLN A 15 14.07 -18.62 -2.01
C GLN A 15 14.26 -17.92 -0.66
N THR A 16 14.30 -18.66 0.45
CA THR A 16 14.63 -18.14 1.79
C THR A 16 16.03 -17.52 1.81
N SER A 17 17.02 -18.21 1.27
CA SER A 17 18.40 -17.72 1.17
C SER A 17 18.48 -16.42 0.37
N THR A 18 17.80 -16.36 -0.77
CA THR A 18 17.71 -15.14 -1.59
C THR A 18 17.04 -14.00 -0.82
N TRP A 19 16.00 -14.30 -0.04
CA TRP A 19 15.32 -13.32 0.80
C TRP A 19 16.24 -12.79 1.94
N LEU A 20 17.04 -13.65 2.56
CA LEU A 20 18.01 -13.26 3.58
C LEU A 20 19.05 -12.29 3.03
N VAL A 21 19.60 -12.55 1.83
CA VAL A 21 20.53 -11.64 1.14
C VAL A 21 19.88 -10.28 0.89
N ARG A 22 18.67 -10.25 0.33
CA ARG A 22 17.94 -8.99 0.06
C ARG A 22 17.71 -8.17 1.32
N ASN A 23 17.47 -8.84 2.45
CA ASN A 23 17.22 -8.21 3.74
C ASN A 23 18.50 -8.00 4.58
N ARG A 24 19.70 -8.15 3.97
CA ARG A 24 21.01 -7.91 4.60
C ARG A 24 21.32 -8.84 5.78
N PHE A 25 20.93 -10.11 5.65
CA PHE A 25 21.19 -11.20 6.59
C PHE A 25 22.16 -12.24 6.02
N ASP A 26 23.02 -11.86 5.07
CA ASP A 26 23.97 -12.71 4.34
C ASP A 26 24.83 -13.59 5.26
N ARG A 27 25.21 -13.06 6.42
CA ARG A 27 26.03 -13.75 7.42
C ARG A 27 25.37 -14.99 8.03
N TYR A 28 24.05 -15.16 7.87
CA TYR A 28 23.29 -16.30 8.41
C TYR A 28 22.87 -17.29 7.31
N LEU A 29 23.38 -17.14 6.09
CA LEU A 29 23.06 -18.04 4.98
C LEU A 29 23.39 -19.49 5.27
N GLU A 30 24.57 -19.76 5.84
CA GLU A 30 24.94 -21.14 6.22
C GLU A 30 24.06 -21.66 7.38
N THR A 31 23.74 -20.79 8.34
CA THR A 31 22.90 -21.14 9.49
C THR A 31 21.48 -21.56 9.09
N PHE A 32 20.93 -20.91 8.05
CA PHE A 32 19.57 -21.14 7.56
C PHE A 32 19.52 -21.82 6.18
N ALA A 33 20.62 -22.44 5.71
CA ALA A 33 20.75 -22.94 4.33
C ALA A 33 19.62 -23.91 3.91
N ASN A 34 19.11 -24.70 4.86
CA ASN A 34 18.06 -25.69 4.62
C ASN A 34 16.68 -25.26 5.15
N PHE A 35 16.53 -24.01 5.60
CA PHE A 35 15.27 -23.53 6.17
C PHE A 35 14.33 -23.08 5.06
N SER A 36 13.16 -23.72 4.98
CA SER A 36 12.06 -23.22 4.17
C SER A 36 11.43 -21.98 4.82
N GLY A 37 10.59 -21.27 4.06
CA GLY A 37 9.83 -20.14 4.61
C GLY A 37 8.93 -20.55 5.78
N ALA A 38 8.36 -21.77 5.74
CA ALA A 38 7.60 -22.32 6.86
C ALA A 38 8.46 -22.51 8.12
N ASP A 39 9.71 -22.92 7.98
CA ASP A 39 10.62 -23.12 9.12
C ASP A 39 11.01 -21.78 9.74
N MET A 40 11.33 -20.79 8.91
CA MET A 40 11.60 -19.42 9.36
C MET A 40 10.41 -18.81 10.09
N LEU A 41 9.18 -19.01 9.59
CA LEU A 41 7.94 -18.50 10.18
C LEU A 41 7.51 -19.23 11.46
N ARG A 42 8.06 -20.41 11.75
CA ARG A 42 7.79 -21.15 13.00
C ARG A 42 8.75 -20.78 14.13
N MET A 43 9.90 -20.19 13.80
CA MET A 43 10.89 -19.80 14.80
C MET A 43 10.35 -18.69 15.69
N SER A 44 10.46 -18.89 17.01
CA SER A 44 10.09 -17.85 17.96
C SER A 44 11.10 -16.71 17.93
N ARG A 45 10.71 -15.58 18.52
CA ARG A 45 11.62 -14.43 18.69
C ARG A 45 12.85 -14.82 19.51
N ASP A 46 12.68 -15.66 20.53
CA ASP A 46 13.76 -16.08 21.41
C ASP A 46 14.73 -17.04 20.71
N ASP A 47 14.23 -17.96 19.87
CA ASP A 47 15.08 -18.83 19.05
C ASP A 47 15.99 -18.02 18.13
N LEU A 48 15.42 -17.02 17.44
CA LEU A 48 16.18 -16.12 16.56
C LEU A 48 17.17 -15.25 17.33
N ILE A 49 16.83 -14.78 18.53
CA ILE A 49 17.75 -14.05 19.40
C ILE A 49 18.90 -14.95 19.85
N GLN A 50 18.62 -16.20 20.17
CA GLN A 50 19.64 -17.16 20.60
C GLN A 50 20.62 -17.51 19.47
N ILE A 51 20.13 -17.63 18.23
CA ILE A 51 20.95 -17.97 17.06
C ILE A 51 21.70 -16.75 16.51
N CYS A 52 21.01 -15.62 16.33
CA CYS A 52 21.56 -14.45 15.64
C CYS A 52 22.11 -13.37 16.58
N GLY A 53 21.84 -13.47 17.89
CA GLY A 53 22.09 -12.41 18.87
C GLY A 53 20.92 -11.43 18.99
N GLN A 54 20.88 -10.65 20.07
CA GLN A 54 19.73 -9.80 20.41
C GLN A 54 19.34 -8.82 19.29
N ALA A 55 20.30 -8.11 18.71
CA ALA A 55 20.01 -7.09 17.70
C ALA A 55 19.49 -7.71 16.38
N ASP A 56 20.22 -8.68 15.83
CA ASP A 56 19.88 -9.30 14.55
C ASP A 56 18.71 -10.28 14.67
N GLY A 57 18.56 -10.98 15.79
CA GLY A 57 17.43 -11.86 16.05
C GLY A 57 16.10 -11.10 16.12
N ILE A 58 16.07 -9.95 16.80
CA ILE A 58 14.88 -9.07 16.79
C ILE A 58 14.59 -8.55 15.39
N ARG A 59 15.63 -8.07 14.66
CA ARG A 59 15.45 -7.55 13.30
C ARG A 59 14.92 -8.63 12.35
N LEU A 60 15.47 -9.84 12.44
CA LEU A 60 15.09 -10.97 11.59
C LEU A 60 13.69 -11.47 11.93
N TYR A 61 13.34 -11.61 13.22
CA TYR A 61 11.99 -12.00 13.64
C TYR A 61 10.96 -11.03 13.09
N ASN A 62 11.19 -9.72 13.24
CA ASN A 62 10.31 -8.71 12.72
C ASN A 62 10.24 -8.77 11.20
N ALA A 63 11.35 -8.90 10.49
CA ALA A 63 11.37 -8.96 9.03
C ALA A 63 10.61 -10.18 8.46
N VAL A 64 10.77 -11.35 9.08
CA VAL A 64 10.06 -12.58 8.69
C VAL A 64 8.57 -12.48 9.02
N HIS A 65 8.23 -11.89 10.15
CA HIS A 65 6.84 -11.76 10.64
C HIS A 65 6.23 -10.38 10.37
N LEU A 66 6.81 -9.62 9.43
CA LEU A 66 6.34 -8.28 9.08
C LEU A 66 4.89 -8.42 8.61
N LYS A 67 3.95 -7.98 9.45
CA LYS A 67 2.56 -7.86 9.04
C LYS A 67 2.53 -6.81 7.93
N THR A 68 1.97 -7.18 6.79
CA THR A 68 1.59 -6.18 5.78
C THR A 68 0.82 -5.09 6.52
N ILE A 69 1.21 -3.83 6.31
CA ILE A 69 0.40 -2.72 6.80
C ILE A 69 -0.90 -2.83 6.01
N ALA A 70 -1.96 -3.32 6.67
CA ALA A 70 -3.26 -3.42 6.04
C ALA A 70 -3.68 -2.00 5.62
N PRO A 71 -4.20 -1.83 4.39
CA PRO A 71 -4.72 -0.54 3.98
C PRO A 71 -5.79 -0.09 4.97
N LYS A 72 -5.72 1.18 5.36
CA LYS A 72 -6.66 1.80 6.30
C LYS A 72 -7.96 2.23 5.63
N LEU A 73 -7.94 2.38 4.31
CA LEU A 73 -9.11 2.70 3.51
C LEU A 73 -9.01 2.03 2.14
N LYS A 74 -10.04 1.26 1.76
CA LYS A 74 -10.24 0.80 0.38
C LYS A 74 -11.43 1.55 -0.24
N ILE A 75 -11.21 2.18 -1.38
CA ILE A 75 -12.29 2.79 -2.18
C ILE A 75 -12.26 2.23 -3.60
N TYR A 76 -13.37 2.37 -4.31
CA TYR A 76 -13.46 1.98 -5.71
C TYR A 76 -13.60 3.24 -6.58
N VAL A 77 -12.76 3.35 -7.60
CA VAL A 77 -12.69 4.56 -8.43
C VAL A 77 -12.79 4.21 -9.90
N CYS A 78 -13.66 4.92 -10.62
CA CYS A 78 -13.73 4.86 -12.08
C CYS A 78 -13.52 6.25 -12.68
N ARG A 79 -13.19 6.31 -13.97
CA ARG A 79 -13.25 7.56 -14.74
C ARG A 79 -14.70 7.91 -15.03
N GLU A 80 -14.99 9.20 -15.17
CA GLU A 80 -16.28 9.64 -15.62
C GLU A 80 -16.73 8.90 -16.90
N ASN A 81 -18.01 8.54 -16.96
CA ASN A 81 -18.63 7.78 -18.04
C ASN A 81 -18.09 6.35 -18.25
N THR A 82 -17.36 5.79 -17.27
CA THR A 82 -16.95 4.38 -17.30
C THR A 82 -17.69 3.55 -16.24
N SER A 83 -17.79 2.24 -16.51
CA SER A 83 -18.37 1.27 -15.58
C SER A 83 -17.33 0.32 -14.98
N ILE A 84 -16.04 0.56 -15.24
CA ILE A 84 -14.94 -0.26 -14.74
C ILE A 84 -14.30 0.48 -13.56
N PHE A 85 -14.44 -0.11 -12.37
CA PHE A 85 -13.86 0.42 -11.15
C PHE A 85 -12.52 -0.25 -10.83
N ASN A 86 -11.60 0.56 -10.32
CA ASN A 86 -10.32 0.12 -9.81
C ASN A 86 -10.32 0.28 -8.30
N ALA A 87 -9.83 -0.74 -7.58
CA ALA A 87 -9.64 -0.63 -6.14
C ALA A 87 -8.43 0.26 -5.85
N VAL A 88 -8.65 1.33 -5.10
CA VAL A 88 -7.62 2.23 -4.59
C VAL A 88 -7.51 2.00 -3.10
N PHE A 89 -6.34 1.52 -2.68
CA PHE A 89 -6.02 1.22 -1.29
C PHE A 89 -5.14 2.32 -0.73
N LEU A 90 -5.53 2.93 0.39
CA LEU A 90 -4.71 3.88 1.12
C LEU A 90 -4.16 3.22 2.39
N LEU A 91 -2.84 3.22 2.55
CA LEU A 91 -2.15 2.78 3.77
C LEU A 91 -2.33 3.79 4.90
N THR A 92 -2.55 5.06 4.54
CA THR A 92 -2.79 6.18 5.45
C THR A 92 -3.98 7.00 4.98
N HIS A 93 -4.64 7.75 5.88
CA HIS A 93 -5.65 8.74 5.46
C HIS A 93 -4.96 10.02 4.97
N SER A 94 -4.23 9.89 3.86
CA SER A 94 -3.38 10.93 3.28
C SER A 94 -3.93 11.37 1.93
N ASN A 95 -4.14 12.67 1.76
CA ASN A 95 -4.54 13.25 0.50
C ASN A 95 -3.43 13.17 -0.55
N ILE A 96 -2.17 13.23 -0.13
CA ILE A 96 -1.01 13.05 -1.03
C ILE A 96 -1.01 11.63 -1.60
N GLU A 97 -1.21 10.62 -0.74
CA GLU A 97 -1.25 9.21 -1.18
C GLU A 97 -2.42 8.97 -2.14
N LEU A 98 -3.59 9.55 -1.82
CA LEU A 98 -4.76 9.48 -2.70
C LEU A 98 -4.49 10.16 -4.04
N LEU A 99 -3.92 11.37 -4.02
CA LEU A 99 -3.59 12.12 -5.23
C LEU A 99 -2.63 11.34 -6.13
N GLU A 100 -1.56 10.77 -5.58
CA GLU A 100 -0.59 9.95 -6.33
C GLU A 100 -1.26 8.76 -7.02
N LYS A 101 -2.11 8.02 -6.29
CA LYS A 101 -2.82 6.85 -6.84
C LYS A 101 -3.84 7.25 -7.90
N LEU A 102 -4.55 8.36 -7.70
CA LEU A 102 -5.49 8.87 -8.70
C LEU A 102 -4.78 9.42 -9.92
N SER A 103 -3.68 10.15 -9.77
CA SER A 103 -2.84 10.62 -10.87
C SER A 103 -2.37 9.46 -11.74
N ALA A 104 -1.86 8.40 -11.13
CA ALA A 104 -1.49 7.18 -11.84
C ALA A 104 -2.67 6.54 -12.57
N LEU A 105 -3.85 6.46 -11.93
CA LEU A 105 -5.05 5.88 -12.52
C LEU A 105 -5.62 6.75 -13.67
N MET A 106 -5.52 8.06 -13.55
CA MET A 106 -6.00 9.03 -14.54
C MET A 106 -5.00 9.26 -15.69
N GLY A 107 -3.75 8.81 -15.54
CA GLY A 107 -2.69 9.04 -16.53
C GLY A 107 -2.26 10.51 -16.60
N VAL A 108 -2.40 11.24 -15.48
CA VAL A 108 -2.02 12.65 -15.35
C VAL A 108 -0.86 12.73 -14.38
N SER A 109 0.19 13.48 -14.71
CA SER A 109 1.30 13.66 -13.78
C SER A 109 0.82 14.37 -12.51
N ARG A 110 1.24 13.89 -11.34
CA ARG A 110 0.89 14.51 -10.05
C ARG A 110 1.26 15.99 -10.00
N ASP A 111 2.34 16.39 -10.66
CA ASP A 111 2.78 17.79 -10.68
C ASP A 111 1.86 18.71 -11.51
N GLN A 112 0.99 18.14 -12.34
CA GLN A 112 -0.01 18.88 -13.09
C GLN A 112 -1.35 18.95 -12.34
N VAL A 113 -1.52 18.21 -11.24
CA VAL A 113 -2.76 18.20 -10.46
C VAL A 113 -2.59 19.10 -9.24
N HIS A 114 -3.35 20.18 -9.19
CA HIS A 114 -3.23 21.16 -8.11
C HIS A 114 -3.99 20.71 -6.85
N ASP A 115 -5.24 20.26 -7.04
CA ASP A 115 -6.14 19.95 -5.95
C ASP A 115 -7.02 18.74 -6.26
N ILE A 116 -7.58 18.19 -5.19
CA ILE A 116 -8.57 17.13 -5.20
C ILE A 116 -9.77 17.56 -4.36
N TYR A 117 -10.95 17.50 -4.96
CA TYR A 117 -12.23 17.80 -4.34
C TYR A 117 -13.13 16.58 -4.34
N MET A 118 -14.08 16.55 -3.41
CA MET A 118 -15.23 15.67 -3.47
C MET A 118 -16.51 16.49 -3.57
N GLU A 119 -17.50 15.96 -4.29
CA GLU A 119 -18.82 16.55 -4.34
C GLU A 119 -19.53 16.35 -2.98
N GLY A 120 -19.88 17.47 -2.36
CA GLY A 120 -20.62 17.54 -1.10
C GLY A 120 -22.12 17.82 -1.31
N PRO A 121 -22.86 18.06 -0.21
CA PRO A 121 -24.26 18.44 -0.27
C PRO A 121 -24.48 19.68 -1.14
N HIS A 122 -25.54 19.68 -1.96
CA HIS A 122 -25.85 20.80 -2.87
C HIS A 122 -24.74 21.10 -3.90
N SER A 123 -23.97 20.08 -4.31
CA SER A 123 -22.89 20.19 -5.30
C SER A 123 -21.79 21.19 -4.95
N ILE A 124 -21.57 21.42 -3.65
CA ILE A 124 -20.38 22.16 -3.21
C ILE A 124 -19.12 21.30 -3.40
N HIS A 125 -18.01 21.93 -3.76
CA HIS A 125 -16.71 21.25 -3.84
C HIS A 125 -16.04 21.29 -2.46
N VAL A 126 -15.90 20.11 -1.84
CA VAL A 126 -15.23 19.96 -0.54
C VAL A 126 -13.80 19.50 -0.79
N GLN A 127 -12.81 20.27 -0.32
CA GLN A 127 -11.41 19.90 -0.47
C GLN A 127 -11.09 18.61 0.28
N LEU A 128 -10.48 17.65 -0.41
CA LEU A 128 -10.10 16.37 0.17
C LEU A 128 -8.74 16.49 0.87
N ASN A 129 -8.77 16.93 2.12
CA ASN A 129 -7.62 16.88 3.02
C ASN A 129 -7.61 15.58 3.86
N ASN A 130 -6.58 15.39 4.68
CA ASN A 130 -6.42 14.20 5.51
C ASN A 130 -7.60 13.96 6.46
N ASP A 131 -8.20 15.02 7.01
CA ASP A 131 -9.34 14.92 7.92
C ASP A 131 -10.61 14.47 7.20
N VAL A 132 -10.87 15.01 6.01
CA VAL A 132 -12.03 14.60 5.20
C VAL A 132 -11.88 13.14 4.77
N ILE A 133 -10.67 12.72 4.36
CA ILE A 133 -10.39 11.34 3.95
C ILE A 133 -10.64 10.34 5.09
N ARG A 134 -10.36 10.69 6.35
CA ARG A 134 -10.67 9.84 7.53
C ARG A 134 -12.16 9.52 7.68
N HIS A 135 -13.04 10.35 7.13
CA HIS A 135 -14.49 10.18 7.22
C HIS A 135 -15.09 9.52 5.98
N ILE A 136 -14.27 9.14 5.00
CA ILE A 136 -14.72 8.32 3.87
C ILE A 136 -14.95 6.89 4.38
N LYS A 137 -16.10 6.31 4.01
CA LYS A 137 -16.43 4.93 4.39
C LYS A 137 -15.63 3.95 3.54
N GLU A 138 -15.28 2.81 4.13
CA GLU A 138 -14.78 1.64 3.41
C GLU A 138 -15.70 1.29 2.24
N GLU A 139 -15.08 0.91 1.12
CA GLU A 139 -15.74 0.49 -0.11
C GLU A 139 -16.61 1.56 -0.79
N THR A 140 -16.45 2.84 -0.42
CA THR A 140 -17.12 3.94 -1.12
C THR A 140 -16.70 3.96 -2.60
N MET A 141 -17.69 4.10 -3.48
CA MET A 141 -17.48 4.22 -4.92
C MET A 141 -17.46 5.68 -5.36
N PHE A 142 -16.48 6.05 -6.19
CA PHE A 142 -16.34 7.37 -6.77
C PHE A 142 -16.18 7.31 -8.28
N SER A 143 -16.84 8.25 -8.97
CA SER A 143 -16.51 8.64 -10.34
C SER A 143 -15.60 9.87 -10.28
N VAL A 144 -14.48 9.84 -10.98
CA VAL A 144 -13.54 10.97 -11.06
C VAL A 144 -13.79 11.74 -12.35
N GLU A 145 -14.13 13.00 -12.21
CA GLU A 145 -14.11 14.01 -13.26
C GLU A 145 -12.80 14.81 -13.17
N ILE A 146 -12.20 15.12 -14.31
CA ILE A 146 -10.97 15.91 -14.39
C ILE A 146 -11.34 17.30 -14.90
N LEU A 147 -11.26 18.28 -14.01
CA LEU A 147 -11.47 19.69 -14.33
C LEU A 147 -10.14 20.33 -14.72
N GLN A 148 -10.16 21.28 -15.65
CA GLN A 148 -9.01 22.11 -15.99
C GLN A 148 -9.22 23.53 -15.48
N GLU A 149 -8.26 24.04 -14.71
CA GLU A 149 -8.29 25.40 -14.19
C GLU A 149 -6.89 26.02 -14.30
N ASN A 150 -6.78 27.15 -15.00
CA ASN A 150 -5.52 27.89 -15.19
C ASN A 150 -4.33 27.04 -15.67
N GLY A 151 -4.59 26.05 -16.53
CA GLY A 151 -3.55 25.15 -17.06
C GLY A 151 -3.14 24.01 -16.11
N SER A 152 -3.76 23.91 -14.94
CA SER A 152 -3.63 22.79 -14.01
C SER A 152 -4.88 21.91 -14.04
N TYR A 153 -4.72 20.66 -13.60
CA TYR A 153 -5.81 19.73 -13.43
C TYR A 153 -6.31 19.72 -11.98
N ILE A 154 -7.60 19.44 -11.84
CA ILE A 154 -8.27 19.25 -10.57
C ILE A 154 -9.09 17.96 -10.67
N PHE A 155 -8.98 17.10 -9.67
CA PHE A 155 -9.80 15.89 -9.60
C PHE A 155 -11.05 16.14 -8.76
N LEU A 156 -12.23 15.94 -9.34
CA LEU A 156 -13.50 16.01 -8.64
C LEU A 156 -14.08 14.59 -8.47
N LEU A 157 -14.19 14.16 -7.22
CA LEU A 157 -14.72 12.85 -6.85
C LEU A 157 -16.22 12.95 -6.56
N LYS A 158 -17.05 12.36 -7.42
CA LYS A 158 -18.50 12.25 -7.24
C LYS A 158 -18.85 10.88 -6.68
N ARG A 159 -19.52 10.82 -5.52
CA ARG A 159 -19.96 9.53 -4.95
C ARG A 159 -21.00 8.90 -5.87
N THR A 160 -20.86 7.60 -6.11
CA THR A 160 -21.81 6.83 -6.92
C THR A 160 -22.37 5.66 -6.14
N VAL A 161 -23.63 5.33 -6.43
CA VAL A 161 -24.35 4.18 -5.88
C VAL A 161 -24.80 3.37 -7.10
N LYS A 162 -23.84 2.70 -7.74
CA LYS A 162 -24.14 1.76 -8.82
C LYS A 162 -24.33 0.36 -8.26
#